data_AF-A0A1H1X851-F1
#
_entry.id   AF-A0A1H1X851-F1
#
_cell.length_a   1.000
_cell.length_b   1.000
_cell.length_c   1.000
_cell.angle_alpha   90.00
_cell.angle_beta   90.00
_cell.angle_gamma   90.00
#
_symmetry.space_group_name_H-M   'P 1'
#
loop_
_entity.id
_entity.type
_entity.pdbx_description
1 polymer ?
#
loop_
_entity_poly.entity_id
_entity_poly.type
_entity_poly.pdbx_seq_one_letter_code
_entity_poly.pdbx_strand_id
1 'polypeptide(L)'
;MSALLPLTPGAAKIDAEDVGQVNPFTFDQRFLEMLWSNVIAVIQNFWSAGYSTVITGSLLDGDSASSLQDFRSRLPDDIALYVVRLHAAKPVRDRRRIDRPKPSSRQWRDQVDAAYAAAGSGLHEDAGDHRLITVDNSDQHLHVTIAEIRARIPEIYT
;
A
#
# COMPACT_ATOMS: atom_id res chain seq x y z
N MET A 1 3.44 1.16 7.09
CA MET A 1 2.30 0.60 7.86
C MET A 1 2.55 0.52 9.36
N SER A 2 3.46 -0.33 9.87
CA SER A 2 3.61 -0.53 11.33
C SER A 2 4.01 0.73 12.12
N ALA A 3 4.63 1.71 11.47
CA ALA A 3 4.98 2.99 12.09
C ALA A 3 3.86 4.03 12.04
N LEU A 4 2.83 3.83 11.22
CA LEU A 4 1.68 4.74 11.12
C LEU A 4 0.62 4.39 12.17
N LEU A 5 0.31 3.10 12.33
CA LEU A 5 -0.75 2.63 13.24
C LEU A 5 -0.68 3.20 14.66
N PRO A 6 0.49 3.25 15.37
CA PRO A 6 0.55 3.82 16.72
C PRO A 6 0.22 5.32 16.80
N LEU A 7 0.21 6.00 15.65
CA LEU A 7 -0.03 7.44 15.54
C LEU A 7 -1.41 7.76 14.98
N THR A 8 -2.21 6.77 14.61
CA THR A 8 -3.51 6.91 13.92
C THR A 8 -4.61 6.36 14.86
N PRO A 9 -5.20 7.20 15.75
CA PRO A 9 -6.21 6.75 16.71
C PRO A 9 -7.41 6.10 16.02
N GLY A 10 -7.97 5.07 16.64
CA GLY A 10 -9.15 4.38 16.09
C GLY A 10 -8.89 3.63 14.78
N ALA A 11 -7.63 3.48 14.36
CA ALA A 11 -7.29 2.77 13.14
C ALA A 11 -6.98 1.29 13.37
N ALA A 12 -7.19 0.52 12.31
CA ALA A 12 -6.71 -0.85 12.16
C ALA A 12 -5.65 -0.93 11.05
N LYS A 13 -4.89 -2.02 11.03
CA LYS A 13 -3.91 -2.33 9.98
C LYS A 13 -4.15 -3.73 9.46
N ILE A 14 -4.01 -3.90 8.14
CA ILE A 14 -3.87 -5.20 7.49
C ILE A 14 -2.71 -5.14 6.49
N ASP A 15 -1.84 -6.14 6.51
CA ASP A 15 -0.88 -6.36 5.42
C ASP A 15 -1.53 -7.33 4.43
N ALA A 16 -1.67 -6.95 3.15
CA ALA A 16 -2.30 -7.82 2.17
C ALA A 16 -1.49 -9.12 1.97
N GLU A 17 -0.17 -9.10 2.23
CA GLU A 17 0.65 -10.30 2.24
C GLU A 17 0.24 -11.30 3.34
N ASP A 18 -0.40 -10.86 4.43
CA ASP A 18 -0.87 -11.77 5.48
C ASP A 18 -2.15 -12.53 5.05
N VAL A 19 -2.84 -12.01 4.03
CA VAL A 19 -4.13 -12.53 3.53
C VAL A 19 -3.96 -13.29 2.22
N GLY A 20 -3.00 -12.90 1.38
CA GLY A 20 -2.72 -13.55 0.10
C GLY A 20 -1.25 -13.95 -0.03
N GLN A 21 -0.93 -15.14 0.46
CA GLN A 21 0.31 -15.83 0.16
C GLN A 21 -0.01 -17.20 -0.45
N VAL A 22 0.47 -17.42 -1.67
CA VAL A 22 0.29 -18.67 -2.42
C VAL A 22 1.64 -19.12 -3.00
N ASN A 23 1.80 -20.43 -3.18
CA ASN A 23 3.01 -21.03 -3.75
C ASN A 23 2.62 -22.07 -4.83
N PRO A 24 3.07 -21.92 -6.09
CA PRO A 24 3.90 -20.82 -6.61
C PRO A 24 3.15 -19.48 -6.57
N PHE A 25 3.87 -18.40 -6.28
CA PHE A 25 3.30 -17.06 -6.31
C PHE A 25 3.14 -16.61 -7.76
N THR A 26 1.88 -16.43 -8.19
CA THR A 26 1.53 -15.85 -9.48
C THR A 26 0.62 -14.67 -9.23
N PHE A 27 1.08 -13.46 -9.57
CA PHE A 27 0.34 -12.22 -9.35
C PHE A 27 -0.48 -11.90 -10.60
N ASP A 28 -1.48 -12.72 -10.88
CA ASP A 28 -2.41 -12.52 -11.99
C ASP A 28 -3.71 -11.84 -11.53
N GLN A 29 -4.56 -11.50 -12.49
CA GLN A 29 -5.84 -10.84 -12.22
C GLN A 29 -6.74 -11.66 -11.29
N ARG A 30 -6.76 -12.99 -11.43
CA ARG A 30 -7.61 -13.86 -10.58
C ARG A 30 -7.14 -13.83 -9.14
N PHE A 31 -5.83 -13.85 -8.93
CA PHE A 31 -5.24 -13.70 -7.61
C PHE A 31 -5.54 -12.33 -7.02
N LEU A 32 -5.41 -11.25 -7.79
CA LEU A 32 -5.75 -9.89 -7.36
C LEU A 32 -7.22 -9.75 -6.96
N GLU A 33 -8.14 -10.27 -7.77
CA GLU A 33 -9.57 -10.23 -7.48
C GLU A 33 -9.91 -10.95 -6.17
N MET A 34 -9.36 -12.14 -5.96
CA MET A 34 -9.51 -12.90 -4.73
C MET A 34 -8.88 -12.16 -3.53
N LEU A 35 -7.66 -11.65 -3.69
CA LEU A 35 -6.95 -10.90 -2.65
C LEU A 35 -7.77 -9.69 -2.22
N TRP A 36 -8.29 -8.90 -3.17
CA TRP A 36 -9.12 -7.74 -2.89
C TRP A 36 -10.41 -8.13 -2.19
N SER A 37 -11.11 -9.18 -2.64
CA SER A 37 -12.30 -9.68 -1.95
C SER A 37 -12.02 -10.04 -0.49
N ASN A 38 -10.91 -10.73 -0.22
CA ASN A 38 -10.53 -11.09 1.15
C ASN A 38 -10.16 -9.85 1.98
N VAL A 39 -9.35 -8.95 1.43
CA VAL A 39 -8.94 -7.72 2.12
C VAL A 39 -10.15 -6.83 2.42
N ILE A 40 -11.09 -6.67 1.48
CA ILE A 40 -12.31 -5.87 1.66
C ILE A 40 -13.19 -6.47 2.76
N ALA A 41 -13.35 -7.80 2.81
CA ALA A 41 -14.08 -8.44 3.88
C ALA A 41 -13.46 -8.14 5.26
N VAL A 42 -12.13 -8.13 5.36
CA VAL A 42 -11.43 -7.77 6.61
C VAL A 42 -11.58 -6.28 6.93
N ILE A 43 -11.50 -5.40 5.93
CA ILE A 43 -11.77 -3.96 6.10
C ILE A 43 -13.18 -3.74 6.67
N GLN A 44 -14.19 -4.40 6.10
CA GLN A 44 -15.57 -4.30 6.56
C GLN A 44 -15.75 -4.80 7.99
N ASN A 45 -15.01 -5.84 8.40
CA ASN A 45 -15.01 -6.32 9.79
C ASN A 45 -14.44 -5.25 10.74
N PHE A 46 -13.36 -4.55 10.36
CA PHE A 46 -12.83 -3.46 11.18
C PHE A 46 -13.81 -2.29 11.29
N TRP A 47 -14.44 -1.88 10.18
CA TRP A 47 -15.48 -0.84 10.23
C TRP A 47 -16.66 -1.25 11.12
N SER A 48 -17.12 -2.49 11.01
CA SER A 48 -18.20 -3.03 11.86
C SER A 48 -17.82 -3.07 13.35
N ALA A 49 -16.54 -3.22 13.66
CA ALA A 49 -16.01 -3.19 15.02
C ALA A 49 -15.73 -1.77 15.56
N GLY A 50 -16.00 -0.73 14.77
CA GLY A 50 -15.87 0.67 15.18
C GLY A 50 -14.52 1.33 14.88
N TYR A 51 -13.64 0.68 14.11
CA TYR A 51 -12.42 1.34 13.62
C TYR A 51 -12.78 2.26 12.44
N SER A 52 -12.40 3.53 12.51
CA SER A 52 -12.75 4.54 11.49
C SER A 52 -11.81 4.51 10.28
N THR A 53 -10.58 4.04 10.48
CA THR A 53 -9.53 4.01 9.46
C THR A 53 -8.93 2.61 9.34
N VAL A 54 -8.67 2.14 8.13
CA VAL A 54 -7.93 0.90 7.90
C VAL A 54 -6.71 1.17 7.01
N ILE A 55 -5.51 0.94 7.55
CA ILE A 55 -4.25 1.12 6.84
C ILE A 55 -3.87 -0.20 6.17
N THR A 56 -3.80 -0.20 4.85
CA THR A 56 -3.41 -1.36 4.04
C THR A 56 -2.05 -1.15 3.36
N GLY A 57 -1.45 -2.25 2.92
CA GLY A 57 -0.23 -2.24 2.11
C GLY A 57 -0.08 -3.55 1.34
N SER A 58 0.79 -3.53 0.33
CA SER A 58 1.02 -4.66 -0.59
C SER A 58 -0.22 -5.09 -1.39
N LEU A 59 -1.12 -4.15 -1.67
CA LEU A 59 -2.45 -4.42 -2.24
C LEU A 59 -2.54 -4.28 -3.77
N LEU A 60 -1.69 -3.43 -4.35
CA LEU A 60 -1.74 -3.05 -5.77
C LEU A 60 -0.50 -3.56 -6.50
N ASP A 61 -0.66 -3.89 -7.79
CA ASP A 61 0.40 -4.23 -8.73
C ASP A 61 1.16 -2.98 -9.21
N GLY A 62 1.90 -2.35 -8.29
CA GLY A 62 2.67 -1.15 -8.61
C GLY A 62 1.79 0.07 -8.83
N ASP A 63 2.05 0.81 -9.91
CA ASP A 63 1.46 2.13 -10.23
C ASP A 63 0.29 2.05 -11.22
N SER A 64 -0.45 0.93 -11.20
CA SER A 64 -1.60 0.68 -12.09
C SER A 64 -2.84 1.48 -11.67
N ALA A 65 -3.23 2.44 -12.51
CA ALA A 65 -4.47 3.19 -12.35
C ALA A 65 -5.71 2.31 -12.45
N SER A 66 -5.71 1.31 -13.33
CA SER A 66 -6.83 0.39 -13.47
C SER A 66 -7.01 -0.48 -12.23
N SER A 67 -5.92 -0.97 -11.64
CA SER A 67 -6.01 -1.80 -10.42
C SER A 67 -6.51 -1.00 -9.23
N LEU A 68 -6.11 0.27 -9.11
CA LEU A 68 -6.65 1.16 -8.10
C LEU A 68 -8.15 1.43 -8.33
N GLN A 69 -8.54 1.72 -9.57
CA GLN A 69 -9.94 1.96 -9.93
C GLN A 69 -10.82 0.73 -9.63
N ASP A 70 -10.34 -0.46 -9.99
CA ASP A 70 -11.04 -1.71 -9.73
C ASP A 70 -11.19 -1.97 -8.22
N PHE A 71 -10.14 -1.73 -7.44
CA PHE A 71 -10.21 -1.81 -5.99
C PHE A 71 -11.19 -0.78 -5.42
N ARG A 72 -11.12 0.48 -5.87
CA ARG A 72 -12.01 1.57 -5.42
C ARG A 72 -13.48 1.30 -5.72
N SER A 73 -13.78 0.69 -6.87
CA SER A 73 -15.14 0.33 -7.29
C SER A 73 -15.83 -0.70 -6.37
N ARG A 74 -15.04 -1.41 -5.55
CA ARG A 74 -15.52 -2.41 -4.60
C ARG A 74 -15.71 -1.85 -3.18
N LEU A 75 -15.24 -0.63 -2.92
CA LEU A 75 -15.45 0.06 -1.67
C LEU A 75 -16.75 0.88 -1.73
N PRO A 76 -17.45 1.07 -0.60
CA PRO A 76 -18.57 1.99 -0.54
C PRO A 76 -18.18 3.41 -0.97
N ASP A 77 -19.10 4.13 -1.61
CA ASP A 77 -18.81 5.45 -2.21
C ASP A 77 -18.47 6.54 -1.18
N ASP A 78 -18.96 6.39 0.05
CA ASP A 78 -18.72 7.31 1.17
C ASP A 78 -17.35 7.12 1.85
N ILE A 79 -16.58 6.13 1.42
CA ILE A 79 -15.24 5.87 1.97
C ILE A 79 -14.19 6.72 1.25
N ALA A 80 -13.51 7.56 2.02
CA ALA A 80 -12.33 8.27 1.54
C ALA A 80 -11.14 7.30 1.37
N LEU A 81 -10.58 7.26 0.16
CA LEU A 81 -9.40 6.44 -0.17
C LEU A 81 -8.16 7.31 -0.32
N TYR A 82 -7.17 7.07 0.56
CA TYR A 82 -5.87 7.73 0.50
C TYR A 82 -4.79 6.73 0.08
N VAL A 83 -4.05 7.07 -0.97
CA VAL A 83 -2.97 6.23 -1.50
C VAL A 83 -1.64 6.91 -1.20
N VAL A 84 -0.76 6.20 -0.50
CA VAL A 84 0.59 6.68 -0.19
C VAL A 84 1.61 5.89 -1.01
N ARG A 85 2.17 6.51 -2.04
CA ARG A 85 3.28 5.96 -2.81
C ARG A 85 4.59 6.30 -2.10
N LEU A 86 5.26 5.27 -1.59
CA LEU A 86 6.61 5.40 -1.03
C LEU A 86 7.65 5.12 -2.11
N HIS A 87 8.35 6.16 -2.55
CA HIS A 87 9.42 6.04 -3.52
C HIS A 87 10.78 6.03 -2.82
N ALA A 88 11.68 5.15 -3.25
CA ALA A 88 13.09 5.20 -2.88
C ALA A 88 13.94 4.81 -4.08
N ALA A 89 15.10 5.45 -4.24
CA ALA A 89 16.07 5.07 -5.24
C ALA A 89 16.45 3.57 -5.12
N LYS A 90 16.69 2.91 -6.26
CA LYS A 90 17.00 1.46 -6.30
C LYS A 90 18.13 1.06 -5.34
N PRO A 91 19.27 1.77 -5.23
CA PRO A 91 20.34 1.41 -4.29
C PRO A 91 19.86 1.39 -2.83
N VAL A 92 18.97 2.31 -2.46
CA VAL A 92 18.37 2.37 -1.12
C VAL A 92 17.43 1.20 -0.89
N ARG A 93 16.57 0.87 -1.87
CA ARG A 93 15.66 -0.29 -1.77
C ARG A 93 16.43 -1.59 -1.63
N ASP A 94 17.50 -1.77 -2.41
CA ASP A 94 18.32 -2.98 -2.37
C ASP A 94 19.01 -3.14 -1.02
N ARG A 95 19.63 -2.08 -0.49
CA ARG A 95 20.18 -2.08 0.88
C ARG A 95 19.12 -2.50 1.91
N ARG A 96 17.96 -1.83 1.90
CA ARG A 96 16.85 -2.13 2.83
C ARG A 96 16.33 -3.57 2.72
N ARG A 97 16.33 -4.17 1.52
CA ARG A 97 15.88 -5.56 1.32
C ARG A 97 16.88 -6.58 1.81
N ILE A 98 18.18 -6.27 1.76
CA ILE A 98 19.25 -7.11 2.31
C ILE A 98 19.21 -7.12 3.83
N ASP A 99 18.95 -5.96 4.44
CA ASP A 99 18.90 -5.81 5.90
C ASP A 99 17.57 -6.31 6.53
N ARG A 100 16.62 -6.77 5.72
CA ARG A 100 15.29 -7.21 6.20
C ARG A 100 15.37 -8.58 6.90
N PRO A 101 14.59 -8.79 7.98
CA PRO A 101 14.45 -10.10 8.62
C PRO A 101 13.86 -11.19 7.71
N LYS A 102 13.05 -10.82 6.71
CA LYS A 102 12.49 -11.74 5.70
C LYS A 102 13.47 -11.81 4.52
N PRO A 103 14.28 -12.88 4.40
CA PRO A 103 15.26 -12.99 3.33
C PRO A 103 14.56 -13.03 1.96
N SER A 104 15.15 -12.34 0.99
CA SER A 104 14.72 -12.36 -0.41
C SER A 104 15.85 -12.87 -1.29
N SER A 105 15.54 -13.64 -2.33
CA SER A 105 16.54 -14.00 -3.34
C SER A 105 16.83 -12.81 -4.26
N ARG A 106 17.99 -12.79 -4.91
CA ARG A 106 18.30 -11.78 -5.93
C ARG A 106 17.27 -11.82 -7.07
N GLN A 107 16.94 -13.01 -7.54
CA GLN A 107 15.93 -13.23 -8.58
C GLN A 107 14.59 -12.59 -8.22
N TRP A 108 14.13 -12.76 -6.98
CA TRP A 108 12.89 -12.15 -6.51
C TRP A 108 12.98 -10.62 -6.49
N ARG A 109 14.11 -10.05 -6.03
CA ARG A 109 14.31 -8.60 -6.04
C ARG A 109 14.30 -8.01 -7.45
N ASP A 110 14.96 -8.70 -8.39
CA ASP A 110 15.03 -8.28 -9.79
C ASP A 110 13.64 -8.35 -10.45
N GLN A 111 12.83 -9.37 -10.14
CA GLN A 111 11.42 -9.46 -10.58
C GLN A 111 10.56 -8.31 -10.05
N VAL A 112 10.68 -7.97 -8.76
CA VAL A 112 9.93 -6.85 -8.16
C VAL A 112 10.36 -5.50 -8.77
N ASP A 113 11.65 -5.30 -9.02
CA ASP A 113 12.12 -4.07 -9.66
C ASP A 113 11.67 -3.95 -11.13
N ALA A 114 11.61 -5.07 -11.86
CA ALA A 114 11.08 -5.09 -13.23
C ALA A 114 9.60 -4.73 -13.27
N ALA A 115 8.80 -5.23 -12.32
CA ALA A 115 7.39 -4.86 -12.20
C ALA A 115 7.23 -3.35 -11.92
N TYR A 116 8.08 -2.79 -11.06
CA TYR A 116 8.07 -1.35 -10.76
C TYR A 116 8.43 -0.48 -11.98
N ALA A 117 9.43 -0.88 -12.77
CA ALA A 117 9.82 -0.15 -13.97
C ALA A 117 8.78 -0.26 -15.11
N ALA A 118 8.09 -1.39 -15.21
CA ALA A 118 7.06 -1.64 -16.21
C ALA A 118 5.74 -0.92 -15.92
N ALA A 119 5.43 -0.64 -14.64
CA ALA A 119 4.13 -0.10 -14.24
C ALA A 119 3.82 1.28 -14.85
N GLY A 120 4.82 2.08 -15.22
CA GLY A 120 4.62 3.47 -15.67
C GLY A 120 3.97 4.32 -14.57
N SER A 121 4.19 5.63 -14.53
CA SER A 121 3.61 6.48 -13.49
C SER A 121 2.12 6.78 -13.76
N GLY A 122 1.29 5.75 -13.86
CA GLY A 122 -0.12 5.86 -14.29
C GLY A 122 -1.04 6.50 -13.24
N LEU A 123 -0.68 6.41 -11.96
CA LEU A 123 -1.37 7.17 -10.91
C LEU A 123 -0.81 8.59 -10.83
N HIS A 124 -1.71 9.54 -11.04
CA HIS A 124 -1.49 10.97 -10.88
C HIS A 124 -2.08 11.46 -9.55
N GLU A 125 -1.55 12.54 -9.02
CA GLU A 125 -2.12 13.18 -7.84
C GLU A 125 -3.54 13.72 -8.17
N ASP A 126 -4.45 13.63 -7.21
CA ASP A 126 -5.83 14.17 -7.25
C ASP A 126 -6.75 13.66 -8.37
N ALA A 127 -6.71 12.36 -8.66
CA ALA A 127 -7.69 11.70 -9.51
C ALA A 127 -8.99 11.38 -8.75
N GLY A 128 -9.82 12.40 -8.52
CA GLY A 128 -11.25 12.32 -8.20
C GLY A 128 -11.69 11.47 -6.99
N ASP A 129 -11.69 10.15 -7.14
CA ASP A 129 -12.24 9.17 -6.20
C ASP A 129 -11.24 8.67 -5.14
N HIS A 130 -10.00 9.13 -5.24
CA HIS A 130 -8.93 8.91 -4.27
C HIS A 130 -7.97 10.10 -4.20
N ARG A 131 -7.23 10.19 -3.10
CA ARG A 131 -6.12 11.15 -2.94
C ARG A 131 -4.80 10.40 -2.92
N LEU A 132 -4.02 10.56 -3.98
CA LEU A 132 -2.66 10.03 -4.06
C LEU A 132 -1.65 11.05 -3.53
N ILE A 133 -0.75 10.58 -2.67
CA ILE A 133 0.46 11.32 -2.30
C ILE A 133 1.69 10.47 -2.61
N THR A 134 2.70 11.10 -3.21
CA THR A 134 4.02 10.47 -3.38
C THR A 134 5.02 11.06 -2.39
N VAL A 135 5.73 10.19 -1.67
CA VAL A 135 6.78 10.57 -0.71
C VAL A 135 8.08 9.89 -1.11
N ASP A 136 9.10 10.68 -1.47
CA ASP A 136 10.45 10.18 -1.65
C ASP A 136 11.11 10.00 -0.29
N ASN A 137 11.35 8.75 0.09
CA ASN A 137 11.98 8.38 1.34
C ASN A 137 13.39 7.81 1.15
N SER A 138 14.08 8.13 0.05
CA SER A 138 15.44 7.64 -0.24
C SER A 138 16.42 7.95 0.91
N ASP A 139 16.45 9.22 1.33
CA ASP A 139 17.37 9.73 2.35
C ASP A 139 16.67 10.21 3.63
N GLN A 140 15.35 10.02 3.71
CA GLN A 140 14.57 10.43 4.87
C GLN A 140 14.65 9.40 6.00
N HIS A 141 14.80 9.89 7.22
CA HIS A 141 14.47 9.10 8.41
C HIS A 141 12.97 8.84 8.49
N LEU A 142 12.59 7.70 9.06
CA LEU A 142 11.21 7.26 9.20
C LEU A 142 10.27 8.34 9.76
N HIS A 143 10.71 9.08 10.78
CA HIS A 143 9.90 10.14 11.41
C HIS A 143 9.62 11.32 10.47
N VAL A 144 10.54 11.63 9.55
CA VAL A 144 10.36 12.69 8.54
C VAL A 144 9.30 12.25 7.53
N THR A 145 9.40 11.02 7.01
CA THR A 145 8.40 10.45 6.11
C THR A 145 7.00 10.42 6.75
N ILE A 146 6.91 10.05 8.03
CA ILE A 146 5.63 10.06 8.76
C ILE A 146 5.08 11.48 8.92
N ALA A 147 5.93 12.45 9.26
CA ALA A 147 5.52 13.84 9.39
C ALA A 147 4.98 14.40 8.07
N GLU A 148 5.61 14.05 6.95
CA GLU A 148 5.16 14.43 5.62
C GLU A 148 3.80 13.81 5.27
N ILE A 149 3.62 12.50 5.51
CA ILE A 149 2.32 11.83 5.32
C ILE A 149 1.24 12.52 6.17
N ARG A 150 1.53 12.80 7.44
CA ARG A 150 0.59 13.46 8.36
C ARG A 150 0.22 14.87 7.94
N ALA A 151 1.18 15.63 7.43
CA ALA A 151 0.92 16.97 6.91
C ALA A 151 0.03 16.93 5.66
N ARG A 152 0.16 15.88 4.83
CA ARG A 152 -0.60 15.75 3.59
C ARG A 152 -1.95 15.05 3.78
N ILE A 153 -2.12 14.19 4.77
CA ILE A 153 -3.39 13.48 5.08
C ILE A 153 -3.69 13.65 6.57
N PRO A 154 -4.00 14.86 7.05
CA PRO A 154 -4.28 15.08 8.47
C PRO A 154 -5.55 14.36 8.95
N GLU A 155 -6.48 14.05 8.05
CA GLU A 155 -7.83 13.53 8.33
C GLU A 155 -7.82 12.16 9.00
N ILE A 156 -6.78 11.35 8.78
CA ILE A 156 -6.67 10.02 9.42
C ILE A 156 -6.09 10.09 10.84
N TYR A 157 -5.69 11.27 11.32
CA TYR A 157 -5.02 11.43 12.63
C TYR A 157 -5.88 12.11 13.69
N THR A 158 -7.17 12.35 13.40
CA THR A 158 -8.12 13.04 14.27
C THR A 158 -9.08 12.09 14.96
#